data_AF-A0A2H0PX21-F1
#
_entry.id   AF-A0A2H0PX21-F1
#
_cell.length_a   1.000
_cell.length_b   1.000
_cell.length_c   1.000
_cell.angle_alpha   90.00
_cell.angle_beta   90.00
_cell.angle_gamma   90.00
#
_symmetry.space_group_name_H-M   'P 1'
#
loop_
_entity.id
_entity.type
_entity.pdbx_description
1 polymer ?
#
loop_
_entity_poly.entity_id
_entity_poly.type
_entity_poly.pdbx_seq_one_letter_code
_entity_poly.pdbx_strand_id
1 'polypeptide(L)'
;MAETKTQNQKKPRKNQDVLDFIEWVKKRLGDENPRNFGLYMKLYKQAGKNGLLKGVTATLKKKDLTDKLPYFLGVVYQELKEKQQEKAKRVKVVIEEERAKANRKKYEKLLSKLKKKLTPKYQRISRTRSRMMHAVSKQERKS
;
A
#
# COMPACT_ATOMS: atom_id res chain seq x y z
N MET A 1 -2.60 49.63 43.93
CA MET A 1 -3.26 49.60 42.62
C MET A 1 -2.82 48.33 41.91
N ALA A 2 -3.76 47.53 41.44
CA ALA A 2 -3.51 46.16 40.97
C ALA A 2 -2.97 46.18 39.53
N GLU A 3 -1.74 45.70 39.34
CA GLU A 3 -1.17 45.41 38.03
C GLU A 3 -1.76 44.10 37.50
N THR A 4 -2.76 44.21 36.62
CA THR A 4 -3.27 43.06 35.87
C THR A 4 -2.23 42.62 34.84
N LYS A 5 -1.42 41.61 35.20
CA LYS A 5 -0.60 40.86 34.23
C LYS A 5 -1.54 40.20 33.22
N THR A 6 -1.59 40.75 32.02
CA THR A 6 -2.21 40.15 30.84
C THR A 6 -1.53 38.82 30.55
N GLN A 7 -2.18 37.72 30.94
CA GLN A 7 -1.79 36.39 30.52
C GLN A 7 -1.98 36.31 29.00
N ASN A 8 -0.86 36.46 28.29
CA ASN A 8 -0.79 36.32 26.85
C ASN A 8 -1.05 34.85 26.52
N GLN A 9 -2.31 34.46 26.32
CA GLN A 9 -2.72 33.12 25.90
C GLN A 9 -2.21 32.88 24.48
N LYS A 10 -0.95 32.44 24.36
CA LYS A 10 -0.33 32.02 23.10
C LYS A 10 -1.22 30.93 22.50
N LYS A 11 -1.76 31.20 21.30
CA LYS A 11 -2.48 30.21 20.50
C LYS A 11 -1.64 28.92 20.43
N PRO A 12 -2.25 27.75 20.65
CA PRO A 12 -1.52 26.48 20.63
C PRO A 12 -0.85 26.31 19.26
N ARG A 13 0.42 25.89 19.27
CA ARG A 13 1.16 25.60 18.03
C ARG A 13 0.46 24.46 17.29
N LYS A 14 0.51 24.51 15.95
CA LYS A 14 0.02 23.39 15.12
C LYS A 14 0.75 22.11 15.54
N ASN A 15 0.00 21.06 15.86
CA ASN A 15 0.48 19.76 16.35
C ASN A 15 0.98 19.71 17.80
N GLN A 16 0.58 20.65 18.67
CA GLN A 16 0.95 20.61 20.09
C GLN A 16 0.57 19.26 20.75
N ASP A 17 -0.62 18.74 20.47
CA ASP A 17 -1.08 17.44 20.98
C ASP A 17 -0.14 16.26 20.64
N VAL A 18 0.52 16.33 19.47
CA VAL A 18 1.46 15.29 19.03
C VAL A 18 2.77 15.41 19.79
N LEU A 19 3.25 16.64 20.01
CA LEU A 19 4.47 16.92 20.77
C LEU A 19 4.28 16.50 22.23
N ASP A 20 3.16 16.89 22.84
CA ASP A 20 2.80 16.54 24.22
C ASP A 20 2.68 15.02 24.39
N PHE A 21 2.08 14.34 23.40
CA PHE A 21 1.99 12.88 23.41
C PHE A 21 3.37 12.21 23.33
N ILE A 22 4.27 12.71 22.47
CA ILE A 22 5.62 12.15 22.35
C ILE A 22 6.42 12.39 23.62
N GLU A 23 6.30 13.57 24.22
CA GLU A 23 6.94 13.86 25.50
C GLU A 23 6.42 12.92 26.60
N TRP A 24 5.11 12.66 26.61
CA TRP A 24 4.52 11.67 27.51
C TRP A 24 5.08 10.26 27.29
N VAL A 25 5.23 9.82 26.03
CA VAL A 25 5.84 8.52 25.70
C VAL A 25 7.27 8.44 26.21
N LYS A 26 8.10 9.48 25.97
CA LYS A 26 9.48 9.55 26.44
C LYS A 26 9.57 9.45 27.96
N LYS A 27 8.76 10.23 28.67
CA LYS A 27 8.68 10.20 30.14
C LYS A 27 8.30 8.81 30.65
N ARG A 28 7.36 8.13 30.00
CA ARG A 28 6.96 6.77 30.38
C ARG A 28 8.06 5.73 30.17
N LEU A 29 8.88 5.90 29.14
CA LEU A 29 10.01 5.02 28.85
C LEU A 29 11.27 5.37 29.67
N GLY A 30 11.30 6.52 30.34
CA GLY A 30 12.48 7.01 31.06
C GLY A 30 13.59 7.52 30.14
N ASP A 31 13.25 7.94 28.92
CA ASP A 31 14.22 8.40 27.93
C ASP A 31 14.46 9.91 28.05
N GLU A 32 15.55 10.28 28.71
CA GLU A 32 15.97 11.66 28.92
C GLU A 32 16.73 12.24 27.71
N ASN A 33 17.12 11.42 26.73
CA ASN A 33 17.97 11.88 25.64
C ASN A 33 17.17 12.76 24.65
N PRO A 34 17.51 14.05 24.48
CA PRO A 34 16.78 14.94 23.58
C PRO A 34 16.91 14.54 22.11
N ARG A 35 18.02 13.90 21.70
CA ARG A 35 18.27 13.48 20.31
C ARG A 35 17.24 12.44 19.83
N ASN A 36 16.69 11.65 20.74
CA ASN A 36 15.71 10.63 20.42
C ASN A 36 14.35 11.21 20.03
N PHE A 37 14.07 12.49 20.32
CA PHE A 37 12.76 13.10 20.00
C PHE A 37 12.41 13.00 18.50
N GLY A 38 13.40 13.19 17.63
CA GLY A 38 13.22 13.04 16.18
C GLY A 38 12.83 11.62 15.77
N LEU A 39 13.30 10.61 16.50
CA LEU A 39 12.93 9.21 16.27
C LEU A 39 11.46 8.97 16.62
N TYR A 40 10.99 9.43 17.78
CA TYR A 40 9.58 9.28 18.16
C TYR A 40 8.63 10.01 17.20
N MET A 41 9.01 11.18 16.68
CA MET A 41 8.24 11.86 15.64
C MET A 41 8.12 11.01 14.35
N LYS A 42 9.21 10.35 13.93
CA LYS A 42 9.19 9.44 12.76
C LYS A 42 8.30 8.23 13.04
N LEU A 43 8.43 7.62 14.22
CA LEU A 43 7.60 6.49 14.63
C LEU A 43 6.12 6.87 14.71
N TYR A 44 5.80 8.06 15.25
CA TYR A 44 4.42 8.55 15.31
C TYR A 44 3.82 8.71 13.91
N LYS A 45 4.57 9.26 12.96
CA LYS A 45 4.12 9.40 11.57
C LYS A 45 3.85 8.05 10.89
N GLN A 46 4.63 7.01 11.21
CA GLN A 46 4.50 5.70 10.57
C GLN A 46 3.47 4.80 11.26
N ALA A 47 3.57 4.67 12.59
CA ALA A 47 2.77 3.74 13.39
C ALA A 47 1.47 4.36 13.91
N GLY A 48 1.44 5.69 14.03
CA GLY A 48 0.35 6.45 14.64
C GLY A 48 0.34 6.37 16.17
N LYS A 49 -0.51 7.19 16.80
CA LYS A 49 -0.69 7.24 18.26
C LYS A 49 -0.93 5.86 18.88
N ASN A 50 -1.78 5.04 18.26
CA ASN A 50 -2.15 3.72 18.77
C ASN A 50 -0.98 2.73 18.76
N GLY A 51 -0.11 2.78 17.75
CA GLY A 51 1.05 1.90 17.69
C GLY A 51 2.07 2.23 18.79
N LEU A 52 2.28 3.52 19.06
CA LEU A 52 3.13 3.95 20.16
C LEU A 52 2.52 3.56 21.52
N LEU A 53 1.21 3.69 21.71
CA LEU A 53 0.54 3.24 22.94
C LEU A 53 0.68 1.73 23.17
N LYS A 54 0.54 0.91 22.13
CA LYS A 54 0.80 -0.54 22.21
C LYS A 54 2.25 -0.83 22.58
N GLY A 55 3.20 -0.14 21.96
CA GLY A 55 4.62 -0.26 22.31
C GLY A 55 4.87 0.07 23.77
N VAL A 56 4.36 1.21 24.26
CA VAL A 56 4.52 1.64 25.66
C VAL A 56 3.90 0.63 26.62
N THR A 57 2.66 0.22 26.38
CA THR A 57 1.96 -0.73 27.26
C THR A 57 2.64 -2.10 27.30
N ALA A 58 3.13 -2.60 26.16
CA ALA A 58 3.90 -3.85 26.11
C ALA A 58 5.22 -3.73 26.90
N THR A 59 5.90 -2.60 26.75
CA THR A 59 7.17 -2.33 27.44
C THR A 59 6.98 -2.21 28.94
N LEU A 60 5.93 -1.51 29.39
CA LEU A 60 5.64 -1.33 30.81
C LEU A 60 5.13 -2.60 31.51
N LYS A 61 4.59 -3.58 30.77
CA LYS A 61 4.19 -4.89 31.32
C LYS A 61 5.39 -5.75 31.74
N LYS A 62 6.56 -5.50 31.15
CA LYS A 62 7.81 -6.22 31.48
C LYS A 62 8.52 -5.47 32.61
N LYS A 63 8.52 -6.05 33.82
CA LYS A 63 9.15 -5.44 35.00
C LYS A 63 10.69 -5.50 34.97
N ASP A 64 11.26 -6.46 34.25
CA ASP A 64 12.70 -6.78 34.31
C ASP A 64 13.54 -6.16 33.18
N LEU A 65 13.04 -5.13 32.50
CA LEU A 65 13.78 -4.47 31.43
C LEU A 65 14.77 -3.46 32.01
N THR A 66 16.07 -3.74 31.86
CA THR A 66 17.17 -2.82 32.14
C THR A 66 17.12 -1.59 31.24
N ASP A 67 16.76 -1.77 29.96
CA ASP A 67 16.50 -0.67 29.03
C ASP A 67 15.15 -0.87 28.31
N LYS A 68 14.26 0.11 28.52
CA LYS A 68 12.89 0.11 27.99
C LYS A 68 12.85 0.53 26.52
N LEU A 69 13.81 1.34 26.06
CA LEU A 69 13.78 1.93 24.72
C LEU A 69 13.99 0.89 23.60
N PRO A 70 15.00 0.01 23.63
CA PRO A 70 15.19 -1.02 22.60
C PRO A 70 13.99 -1.95 22.48
N TYR A 71 13.41 -2.35 23.62
CA TYR A 71 12.24 -3.21 23.65
C TYR A 71 11.02 -2.52 23.03
N PHE A 72 10.77 -1.27 23.41
CA PHE A 72 9.73 -0.44 22.81
C PHE A 72 9.88 -0.35 21.28
N LEU A 73 11.09 -0.05 20.80
CA LEU A 73 11.37 0.04 19.37
C LEU A 73 11.11 -1.28 18.66
N GLY A 74 11.49 -2.42 19.26
CA GLY A 74 11.21 -3.75 18.72
C GLY A 74 9.72 -4.01 18.52
N VAL A 75 8.90 -3.71 19.53
CA VAL A 75 7.45 -3.89 19.48
C VAL A 75 6.82 -3.00 18.40
N VAL A 76 7.19 -1.71 18.35
CA VAL A 76 6.65 -0.78 17.35
C VAL A 76 7.09 -1.18 15.93
N TYR A 77 8.34 -1.63 15.77
CA TYR A 77 8.85 -2.06 14.47
C TYR A 77 8.16 -3.32 13.96
N GLN A 78 7.85 -4.26 14.84
CA GLN A 78 7.11 -5.46 14.47
C GLN A 78 5.69 -5.12 13.98
N GLU A 79 4.97 -4.24 14.69
CA GLU A 79 3.65 -3.77 14.26
C GLU A 79 3.70 -3.03 12.92
N LEU A 80 4.77 -2.24 12.68
CA LEU A 80 4.98 -1.59 11.39
C LEU A 80 5.19 -2.59 10.26
N LYS A 81 5.98 -3.64 10.51
CA LYS A 81 6.25 -4.69 9.52
C LYS A 81 4.96 -5.44 9.16
N GLU A 82 4.14 -5.77 10.15
CA GLU A 82 2.83 -6.42 9.94
C GLU A 82 1.89 -5.54 9.10
N LYS A 83 1.77 -4.25 9.43
CA LYS A 83 0.98 -3.29 8.63
C LYS A 83 1.47 -3.17 7.18
N GLN A 84 2.78 -3.18 6.96
CA GLN A 84 3.34 -3.12 5.61
C GLN A 84 3.04 -4.39 4.81
N GLN A 85 3.16 -5.56 5.44
CA GLN A 85 2.82 -6.83 4.80
C GLN A 85 1.33 -6.89 4.43
N GLU A 86 0.45 -6.41 5.30
CA GLU A 86 -0.98 -6.35 5.01
C GLU A 86 -1.29 -5.43 3.82
N LYS A 87 -0.67 -4.24 3.77
CA LYS A 87 -0.78 -3.33 2.62
C LYS A 87 -0.27 -3.99 1.33
N ALA A 88 0.89 -4.67 1.38
CA ALA A 88 1.43 -5.36 0.22
C ALA A 88 0.51 -6.48 -0.28
N LYS A 89 -0.10 -7.25 0.64
CA LYS A 89 -1.11 -8.27 0.30
C LYS A 89 -2.32 -7.65 -0.39
N ARG A 90 -2.87 -6.55 0.14
CA ARG A 90 -4.01 -5.83 -0.47
C ARG A 90 -3.69 -5.36 -1.89
N VAL A 91 -2.50 -4.78 -2.10
CA VAL A 91 -2.05 -4.32 -3.42
C VAL A 91 -1.92 -5.50 -4.40
N LYS A 92 -1.36 -6.63 -3.97
CA LYS A 92 -1.27 -7.83 -4.82
C LYS A 92 -2.64 -8.31 -5.30
N VAL A 93 -3.63 -8.37 -4.41
CA VAL A 93 -5.00 -8.78 -4.75
C VAL A 93 -5.60 -7.84 -5.80
N VAL A 94 -5.47 -6.52 -5.62
CA VAL A 94 -5.96 -5.53 -6.60
C VAL A 94 -5.31 -5.73 -7.97
N ILE A 95 -3.99 -5.93 -8.01
CA ILE A 95 -3.26 -6.19 -9.27
C ILE A 95 -3.73 -7.48 -9.95
N GLU A 96 -3.95 -8.54 -9.18
CA GLU A 96 -4.45 -9.82 -9.70
C GLU A 96 -5.87 -9.69 -10.26
N GLU A 97 -6.76 -8.97 -9.57
CA GLU A 97 -8.10 -8.67 -10.07
C GLU A 97 -8.08 -7.85 -11.37
N GLU A 98 -7.23 -6.83 -11.46
CA GLU A 98 -7.08 -6.04 -12.68
C GLU A 98 -6.55 -6.87 -13.83
N ARG A 99 -5.56 -7.75 -13.58
CA ARG A 99 -5.06 -8.70 -14.58
C ARG A 99 -6.15 -9.67 -15.04
N ALA A 100 -6.94 -10.21 -14.10
CA ALA A 100 -8.05 -11.10 -14.43
C ALA A 100 -9.11 -10.39 -15.29
N LYS A 101 -9.49 -9.15 -14.94
CA LYS A 101 -10.40 -8.31 -15.74
C LYS A 101 -9.84 -8.03 -17.13
N ALA A 102 -8.56 -7.71 -17.25
CA ALA A 102 -7.90 -7.49 -18.54
C ALA A 102 -7.89 -8.75 -19.41
N ASN A 103 -7.60 -9.92 -18.82
CA ASN A 103 -7.62 -11.20 -19.52
C ASN A 103 -9.03 -11.59 -19.98
N ARG A 104 -10.05 -11.36 -19.16
CA ARG A 104 -11.45 -11.56 -19.54
C ARG A 104 -11.84 -10.69 -20.74
N LYS A 105 -11.49 -9.40 -20.73
CA LYS A 105 -11.72 -8.50 -21.88
C LYS A 105 -11.00 -8.98 -23.14
N LYS A 106 -9.77 -9.48 -23.03
CA LYS A 106 -9.04 -10.07 -24.17
C LYS A 106 -9.76 -11.30 -24.72
N TYR A 107 -10.21 -12.19 -23.84
CA TYR A 107 -10.96 -13.39 -24.20
C TYR A 107 -12.28 -13.04 -24.91
N GLU A 108 -13.08 -12.13 -24.37
CA GLU A 108 -14.32 -11.64 -24.99
C GLU A 108 -14.09 -11.02 -26.37
N LYS A 109 -12.99 -10.25 -26.55
CA LYS A 109 -12.58 -9.74 -27.86
C LYS A 109 -12.21 -10.86 -28.84
N LEU A 110 -11.51 -11.89 -28.38
CA LEU A 110 -11.15 -13.06 -29.19
C LEU A 110 -12.41 -13.81 -29.64
N LEU A 111 -13.33 -14.04 -28.71
CA LEU A 111 -14.58 -14.77 -28.94
C LEU A 111 -15.49 -14.02 -29.93
N SER A 112 -15.61 -12.70 -29.81
CA SER A 112 -16.39 -11.90 -30.77
C SER A 112 -15.78 -11.90 -32.18
N LYS A 113 -14.46 -11.83 -32.31
CA LYS A 113 -13.77 -11.98 -33.61
C LYS A 113 -13.99 -13.37 -34.20
N LEU A 114 -13.93 -14.42 -33.37
CA LEU A 114 -14.16 -15.79 -33.80
C LEU A 114 -15.61 -15.99 -34.29
N LYS A 115 -16.59 -15.49 -33.52
CA LYS A 115 -18.01 -15.49 -33.90
C LYS A 115 -18.24 -14.83 -35.27
N LYS A 116 -17.59 -13.69 -35.55
CA LYS A 116 -17.66 -13.04 -36.88
C LYS A 116 -17.17 -13.95 -38.01
N LYS A 117 -16.08 -14.69 -37.78
CA LYS A 117 -15.49 -15.62 -38.77
C LYS A 117 -16.35 -16.87 -39.01
N LEU A 118 -17.20 -17.25 -38.06
CA LEU A 118 -18.13 -18.39 -38.20
C LEU A 118 -19.38 -18.06 -39.02
N THR A 119 -19.60 -16.80 -39.40
CA THR A 119 -20.78 -16.43 -40.20
C THR A 119 -20.70 -16.95 -41.64
N PRO A 120 -21.84 -17.29 -42.28
CA PRO A 120 -21.86 -17.82 -43.65
C PRO A 120 -21.19 -16.91 -44.68
N LYS A 121 -21.30 -15.58 -44.50
CA LYS A 121 -20.66 -14.57 -45.36
C LYS A 121 -19.13 -14.74 -45.37
N TYR A 122 -18.51 -14.83 -44.19
CA TYR A 122 -17.06 -14.99 -44.07
C TYR A 122 -16.58 -16.38 -44.52
N GLN A 123 -17.36 -17.43 -44.26
CA GLN A 123 -17.06 -18.77 -44.75
C GLN A 123 -17.04 -18.82 -46.29
N ARG A 124 -18.02 -18.18 -46.96
CA ARG A 124 -18.04 -18.07 -48.43
C ARG A 124 -16.81 -17.33 -48.94
N ILE A 125 -16.49 -16.16 -48.39
CA ILE A 125 -15.30 -15.37 -48.78
C ILE A 125 -14.01 -16.19 -48.61
N SER A 126 -13.86 -16.89 -47.48
CA SER A 126 -12.68 -17.73 -47.22
C SER A 126 -12.55 -18.86 -48.24
N ARG A 127 -13.64 -19.58 -48.55
CA ARG A 127 -13.64 -20.65 -49.56
C ARG A 127 -13.22 -20.12 -50.93
N THR A 128 -13.77 -18.98 -51.33
CA THR A 128 -13.44 -18.33 -52.61
C THR A 128 -11.96 -17.92 -52.68
N ARG A 129 -11.43 -17.32 -51.60
CA ARG A 129 -10.02 -16.93 -51.53
C ARG A 129 -9.07 -18.13 -51.55
N SER A 130 -9.38 -19.21 -50.83
CA SER A 130 -8.60 -20.44 -50.86
C SER A 130 -8.57 -21.07 -52.25
N ARG A 131 -9.71 -21.06 -52.97
CA ARG A 131 -9.76 -21.55 -54.36
C ARG A 131 -8.88 -20.73 -55.30
N MET A 132 -8.90 -19.39 -55.18
CA MET A 132 -8.01 -18.52 -55.95
C MET A 132 -6.53 -18.79 -55.66
N MET A 133 -6.13 -18.85 -54.39
CA MET A 133 -4.74 -19.12 -54.01
C MET A 133 -4.26 -20.49 -54.51
N HIS A 134 -5.12 -21.52 -54.46
CA HIS A 134 -4.79 -22.83 -55.02
C HIS A 134 -4.65 -22.80 -56.54
N ALA A 135 -5.47 -22.02 -57.24
CA ALA A 135 -5.36 -21.87 -58.69
C ALA A 135 -4.05 -21.18 -59.07
N VAL A 136 -3.72 -20.07 -58.41
CA VAL A 136 -2.44 -19.35 -58.59
C VAL A 136 -1.26 -20.27 -58.32
N SER A 137 -1.25 -20.97 -57.18
CA SER A 137 -0.15 -21.88 -56.84
C SER A 137 -0.01 -23.05 -57.82
N LYS A 138 -1.11 -23.57 -58.40
CA LYS A 138 -1.05 -24.59 -59.46
C LYS A 138 -0.50 -24.04 -60.77
N GLN A 139 -0.75 -22.78 -61.06
CA GLN A 139 -0.26 -22.11 -62.26
C GLN A 139 1.24 -21.81 -62.14
N GLU A 140 1.69 -21.31 -60.99
CA GLU A 140 3.12 -21.10 -60.68
C GLU A 140 3.94 -22.40 -60.73
N ARG A 141 3.36 -23.55 -60.33
CA ARG A 141 4.05 -24.85 -60.44
C ARG A 141 4.20 -25.36 -61.86
N LYS A 142 3.43 -24.81 -62.80
CA LYS A 142 3.39 -25.24 -64.21
C LYS A 142 4.13 -24.28 -65.16
N SER A 143 4.50 -23.09 -64.71
CA SER A 143 5.42 -22.18 -65.41
C SER A 143 6.85 -22.41 -64.95
#